data_AF-A0A350WR82-F1
#
_entry.id   AF-A0A350WR82-F1
#
_cell.length_a   1.000
_cell.length_b   1.000
_cell.length_c   1.000
_cell.angle_alpha   90.00
_cell.angle_beta   90.00
_cell.angle_gamma   90.00
#
_symmetry.space_group_name_H-M   'P 1'
#
loop_
_entity.id
_entity.type
_entity.pdbx_description
1 polymer ?
#
loop_
_entity_poly.entity_id
_entity_poly.type
_entity_poly.pdbx_seq_one_letter_code
_entity_poly.pdbx_strand_id
1 'polypeptide(L)' 'MTTKVGINGFGRIGRQVLKAIRDMYSQDLEVVAFNDIGDMKTMAHLLKYDSTYGRFNGTVEVADDSLVIDGKKVKV' A
#
# COMPACT_ATOMS: atom_id res chain seq x y z
N MET A 1 3.61 -3.79 -20.77
CA MET A 1 4.43 -2.96 -19.86
C MET A 1 3.49 -2.43 -18.80
N THR A 2 3.83 -2.61 -17.52
CA THR A 2 3.01 -2.13 -16.40
C THR A 2 3.49 -0.74 -16.00
N THR A 3 2.56 0.21 -15.82
CA THR A 3 2.89 1.59 -15.44
C THR A 3 3.19 1.64 -13.95
N LYS A 4 4.34 2.19 -13.58
CA LYS A 4 4.75 2.36 -12.19
C LYS A 4 4.17 3.64 -11.61
N VAL A 5 3.57 3.54 -10.43
CA VAL A 5 2.85 4.64 -9.78
C VAL A 5 3.40 4.86 -8.36
N GLY A 6 3.52 6.14 -7.99
CA GLY A 6 3.75 6.57 -6.62
C GLY A 6 2.49 7.19 -6.02
N ILE A 7 2.22 6.96 -4.73
CA ILE A 7 1.08 7.54 -4.00
C ILE A 7 1.59 8.59 -3.01
N ASN A 8 1.29 9.88 -3.23
CA ASN A 8 1.63 10.92 -2.27
C ASN A 8 0.43 11.21 -1.34
N GLY A 9 0.56 10.81 -0.07
CA GLY A 9 -0.51 10.79 0.92
C GLY A 9 -1.14 9.39 1.07
N PHE A 10 -0.71 8.64 2.08
CA PHE A 10 -1.17 7.28 2.40
C PHE A 10 -2.31 7.26 3.43
N GLY A 11 -3.16 8.28 3.34
CA GLY A 11 -4.40 8.42 4.10
C GLY A 11 -5.52 7.49 3.59
N ARG A 12 -6.77 7.85 3.90
CA ARG A 12 -7.96 7.03 3.57
C ARG A 12 -8.01 6.61 2.10
N ILE A 13 -7.84 7.57 1.19
CA ILE A 13 -7.92 7.33 -0.26
C ILE A 13 -6.68 6.61 -0.78
N GLY A 14 -5.48 7.02 -0.38
CA GLY A 14 -4.24 6.38 -0.82
C GLY A 14 -4.22 4.87 -0.53
N ARG A 15 -4.68 4.44 0.65
CA ARG A 15 -4.78 3.02 0.99
C ARG A 15 -5.83 2.26 0.17
N GLN A 16 -6.97 2.89 -0.15
CA GLN A 16 -7.95 2.25 -1.04
C GLN A 16 -7.47 2.19 -2.49
N VAL A 17 -6.73 3.20 -2.97
CA VAL A 17 -6.14 3.20 -4.31
C VAL A 17 -5.12 2.07 -4.44
N LEU A 18 -4.25 1.87 -3.44
CA LEU A 18 -3.33 0.74 -3.41
C LEU A 18 -4.08 -0.60 -3.49
N LYS A 19 -5.14 -0.77 -2.68
CA LYS A 19 -6.00 -1.96 -2.71
C LYS A 19 -6.65 -2.17 -4.08
N ALA A 20 -7.26 -1.14 -4.65
CA ALA A 20 -7.93 -1.22 -5.94
C ALA A 20 -6.95 -1.55 -7.08
N ILE A 21 -5.76 -0.95 -7.09
CA ILE A 21 -4.72 -1.29 -8.07
C ILE A 21 -4.33 -2.76 -7.95
N ARG A 22 -4.07 -3.23 -6.73
CA ARG A 22 -3.73 -4.64 -6.48
C ARG A 22 -4.82 -5.60 -6.94
N ASP A 23 -6.08 -5.30 -6.61
CA ASP A 23 -7.19 -6.23 -6.78
C ASP A 23 -7.77 -6.22 -8.19
N MET A 24 -7.73 -5.06 -8.87
CA MET A 24 -8.46 -4.86 -10.13
C MET A 24 -7.56 -4.50 -11.31
N TYR A 25 -6.37 -3.93 -11.07
CA TYR A 25 -5.53 -3.34 -12.14
C TYR A 25 -4.08 -3.83 -12.09
N SER A 26 -3.81 -4.98 -11.47
CA SER A 26 -2.43 -5.47 -11.26
C SER A 26 -1.66 -5.79 -12.54
N GLN A 27 -2.36 -5.91 -13.68
CA GLN A 27 -1.73 -6.11 -15.00
C GLN A 27 -1.29 -4.78 -15.64
N ASP A 28 -1.95 -3.68 -15.29
CA ASP A 28 -1.77 -2.36 -15.91
C ASP A 28 -0.94 -1.43 -15.04
N LEU A 29 -1.10 -1.52 -13.71
CA LEU A 29 -0.53 -0.60 -12.73
C LEU A 29 0.24 -1.35 -11.62
N GLU A 30 1.38 -0.77 -11.23
CA GLU A 30 2.18 -1.25 -10.11
C GLU A 30 2.50 -0.09 -9.16
N VAL A 31 2.07 -0.19 -7.90
CA VAL A 31 2.47 0.77 -6.87
C VAL A 31 3.87 0.43 -6.40
N VAL A 32 4.83 1.31 -6.67
CA VAL A 32 6.24 1.09 -6.33
C VAL A 32 6.70 1.92 -5.14
N ALA A 33 5.98 3.00 -4.83
CA ALA A 33 6.27 3.85 -3.69
C ALA A 33 5.01 4.54 -3.15
N PHE A 34 5.04 4.96 -1.89
CA PHE A 34 4.14 5.97 -1.34
C PHE A 34 4.93 6.94 -0.46
N ASN A 35 4.34 8.08 -0.10
CA ASN A 35 4.91 9.03 0.85
C ASN A 35 3.81 9.46 1.84
N ASP A 36 4.15 9.61 3.13
CA ASP A 36 3.26 10.10 4.17
C ASP A 36 4.07 10.78 5.30
N ILE A 37 3.39 11.47 6.22
CA ILE A 37 4.00 12.14 7.38
C ILE A 37 4.10 11.23 8.61
N GLY A 38 3.37 10.11 8.64
CA GLY A 38 3.40 9.16 9.75
C GLY A 38 4.52 8.12 9.66
N ASP A 39 4.74 7.38 10.76
CA ASP A 39 5.76 6.33 10.79
C ASP A 39 5.32 5.05 10.06
N MET A 40 6.32 4.27 9.62
CA MET A 40 6.15 3.04 8.85
C MET A 40 5.25 1.99 9.54
N LYS A 41 5.37 1.83 10.87
CA LYS A 41 4.59 0.84 11.62
C LYS A 41 3.12 1.24 11.67
N THR A 42 2.85 2.54 11.84
CA THR A 42 1.49 3.09 11.75
C THR A 42 0.91 2.89 10.37
N MET A 43 1.67 3.13 9.29
CA MET A 43 1.19 2.92 7.91
C MET A 43 0.87 1.45 7.64
N ALA A 44 1.72 0.52 8.07
CA ALA A 44 1.44 -0.91 7.98
C ALA A 44 0.17 -1.31 8.74
N HIS A 45 -0.01 -0.78 9.95
CA HIS A 45 -1.20 -1.03 10.76
C HIS A 45 -2.47 -0.52 10.08
N LEU A 46 -2.46 0.72 9.61
CA LEU A 46 -3.61 1.36 8.96
C LEU A 46 -3.94 0.76 7.60
N LEU A 47 -2.97 0.15 6.91
CA LEU A 47 -3.24 -0.66 5.73
C LEU A 47 -3.90 -1.99 6.11
N LYS A 48 -3.39 -2.66 7.15
CA LYS A 48 -3.86 -3.97 7.59
C LYS A 48 -5.26 -3.93 8.20
N TYR A 49 -5.60 -2.85 8.92
CA TYR A 49 -6.87 -2.70 9.64
C TYR A 49 -7.57 -1.42 9.22
N ASP A 50 -8.75 -1.57 8.61
CA ASP A 50 -9.62 -0.48 8.19
C ASP A 50 -10.99 -0.64 8.84
N SER A 51 -11.46 0.39 9.57
CA SER A 51 -12.73 0.31 10.29
C SER A 51 -13.95 0.19 9.38
N THR A 52 -13.87 0.67 8.14
CA THR A 52 -15.00 0.65 7.18
C THR A 52 -14.92 -0.56 6.26
N TYR A 53 -13.72 -0.91 5.80
CA TYR A 53 -13.53 -1.99 4.81
C TYR A 53 -13.00 -3.29 5.42
N GLY A 54 -12.78 -3.32 6.73
CA GLY A 54 -12.29 -4.49 7.45
C GLY A 54 -10.79 -4.72 7.27
N ARG A 55 -10.39 -5.98 7.44
CA ARG A 55 -8.98 -6.37 7.40
C ARG A 55 -8.49 -6.52 5.96
N PHE A 56 -7.27 -6.05 5.69
CA PHE A 56 -6.60 -6.29 4.42
C PHE A 56 -6.43 -7.79 4.19
N ASN A 57 -6.94 -8.28 3.06
CA ASN A 57 -6.81 -9.67 2.67
C ASN A 57 -5.46 -9.89 1.96
N GLY A 58 -4.41 -10.01 2.77
CA GLY A 58 -3.04 -10.16 2.30
C GLY A 58 -2.02 -10.01 3.44
N THR A 59 -0.75 -10.06 3.07
CA THR A 59 0.38 -9.85 3.99
C THR A 59 0.85 -8.41 3.90
N VAL A 60 1.16 -7.83 5.06
CA VAL A 60 1.75 -6.50 5.18
C VAL A 60 2.81 -6.60 6.26
N GLU A 61 4.06 -6.41 5.87
CA GLU A 61 5.23 -6.46 6.75
C GLU A 61 6.04 -5.18 6.61
N VAL A 62 6.68 -4.78 7.70
CA VAL A 62 7.57 -3.61 7.74
C VAL A 62 8.98 -4.08 7.44
N ALA A 63 9.61 -3.45 6.45
CA ALA A 63 11.05 -3.49 6.22
C ALA A 63 11.65 -2.10 6.52
N ASP A 64 12.98 -1.96 6.43
CA ASP A 64 13.70 -0.74 6.85
C ASP A 64 13.13 0.55 6.22
N ASP A 65 13.04 0.61 4.88
CA ASP A 65 12.60 1.78 4.11
C ASP A 65 11.36 1.50 3.25
N SER A 66 10.65 0.41 3.53
CA SER A 66 9.57 -0.09 2.69
C SER A 66 8.54 -0.90 3.46
N LEU A 67 7.33 -0.99 2.88
CA LEU A 67 6.38 -2.04 3.22
C LEU A 67 6.53 -3.20 2.23
N VAL A 68 6.47 -4.42 2.74
CA VAL A 68 6.34 -5.63 1.93
C VAL A 68 4.86 -6.03 1.93
N ILE A 69 4.22 -5.88 0.77
CA ILE A 69 2.80 -6.16 0.58
C ILE A 69 2.68 -7.34 -0.39
N ASP A 70 2.16 -8.47 0.10
CA ASP A 70 2.05 -9.71 -0.69
C ASP A 70 3.38 -10.11 -1.37
N GLY A 71 4.47 -9.98 -0.61
CA GLY A 71 5.85 -10.26 -1.06
C GLY A 71 6.49 -9.17 -1.93
N LYS A 72 5.76 -8.11 -2.30
CA LYS A 72 6.27 -7.00 -3.11
C LYS A 72 6.72 -5.83 -2.25
N LYS A 73 7.92 -5.30 -2.50
CA LYS A 73 8.42 -4.10 -1.83
C LYS A 73 7.78 -2.84 -2.42
N VAL A 74 7.19 -2.03 -1.54
CA VAL A 74 6.69 -0.68 -1.82
C VAL A 74 7.47 0.29 -0.96
N LYS A 75 8.24 1.18 -1.60
CA LYS A 75 9.10 2.14 -0.90
C LYS A 75 8.26 3.22 -0.20
N VAL A 76 8.75 3.72 0.92
CA VAL A 76 8.18 4.87 1.62
C VAL A 76 9.09 6.09 1.51
#